data_AF-A0A925NHL6-F1
#
_entry.id   AF-A0A925NHL6-F1
#
_cell.length_a   1.000
_cell.length_b   1.000
_cell.length_c   1.000
_cell.angle_alpha   90.00
_cell.angle_beta   90.00
_cell.angle_gamma   90.00
#
_symmetry.space_group_name_H-M   'P 1'
#
loop_
_entity.id
_entity.type
_entity.pdbx_description
1 polymer ?
#
loop_
_entity_poly.entity_id
_entity_poly.type
_entity_poly.pdbx_seq_one_letter_code
_entity_poly.pdbx_strand_id
1 'polypeptide(L)'
;MFSLIFIGAFFVFAIGLIAKFVLDKKGDEKRITWSEFGIAAAALMLIVIPLTAWVGLKVAFTNSVTYNEFWGGYEVEAQWVKIQTSRDGAGRHKFDCDSYQVWIVDQAAYTDKDNVYHPEVGHNETRYHSCPYTTEEWTFVVRTTLGDYYIAENWLPTNPEQYRYRSPEGESRRAPDRLDRGVPAFWTRVKERIDSNQPGPVTARRQYENYILASEHSILKKFSADIDRYKQAKLFPQPNGKVHDFYFADRVYFIGVTPHADWQSKANAFDAALGMELQGDLHLVIVDADKVSDPENYAGALFAYWQSPEFGKDAISKNSIMVVLGTRDGKTVTWARAGTGMPRGNEALLIDIRDKMPGTALDPQSVLGSPRGELVSAGGKTVVRIIHTQGKLEQLIWGPNQFARVEMKDYSYLIHEIEPTTGQKTWIIVFITIFGCVAWGICIAYGPPTYRRLLGKN
;
A
#
# COMPACT_ATOMS: atom_id res chain seq x y z
N MET A 1 -1.53 27.82 -6.84
CA MET A 1 -2.64 27.52 -7.77
C MET A 1 -2.67 28.46 -8.97
N PHE A 2 -2.74 29.78 -8.77
CA PHE A 2 -2.77 30.75 -9.88
C PHE A 2 -1.63 30.59 -10.88
N SER A 3 -0.38 30.43 -10.40
CA SER A 3 0.77 30.19 -11.28
C SER A 3 0.63 28.95 -12.17
N LEU A 4 0.10 27.84 -11.64
CA LEU A 4 -0.15 26.61 -12.41
C LEU A 4 -1.22 26.82 -13.48
N ILE A 5 -2.29 27.56 -13.16
CA ILE A 5 -3.35 27.89 -14.11
C ILE A 5 -2.79 28.77 -15.23
N PHE A 6 -2.02 29.81 -14.91
CA PHE A 6 -1.43 30.71 -15.91
C PHE A 6 -0.45 29.97 -16.84
N ILE A 7 0.46 29.17 -16.28
CA ILE A 7 1.43 28.40 -17.07
C ILE A 7 0.72 27.33 -17.90
N GLY A 8 -0.23 26.61 -17.31
CA GLY A 8 -1.04 25.63 -18.02
C GLY A 8 -1.85 26.24 -19.17
N ALA A 9 -2.48 27.39 -18.95
CA ALA A 9 -3.20 28.14 -19.99
C ALA A 9 -2.28 28.55 -21.14
N PHE A 10 -1.07 29.04 -20.82
CA PHE A 10 -0.08 29.39 -21.84
C PHE A 10 0.23 28.20 -22.76
N PHE A 11 0.53 27.02 -22.21
CA PHE A 11 0.81 25.83 -23.01
C PHE A 11 -0.39 25.36 -23.84
N VAL A 12 -1.57 25.28 -23.21
CA VAL A 12 -2.80 24.84 -23.88
C VAL A 12 -3.18 25.78 -25.03
N PHE A 13 -3.01 27.09 -24.87
CA PHE A 13 -3.29 28.07 -25.91
C PHE A 13 -2.24 28.10 -27.01
N ALA A 14 -0.95 27.95 -26.68
CA ALA A 14 0.11 27.82 -27.68
C ALA A 14 -0.14 26.61 -28.58
N ILE A 15 -0.53 25.46 -28.01
CA ILE A 15 -0.87 24.26 -28.77
C ILE A 15 -2.08 24.49 -29.68
N GLY A 16 -3.14 25.09 -29.15
CA GLY A 16 -4.32 25.44 -29.94
C GLY A 16 -4.00 26.38 -31.12
N LEU A 17 -3.17 27.40 -30.88
CA LEU A 17 -2.71 28.33 -31.92
C LEU A 17 -1.89 27.60 -32.99
N ILE A 18 -0.94 26.75 -32.59
CA ILE A 18 -0.13 25.95 -33.53
C ILE A 18 -1.05 25.04 -34.37
N ALA A 19 -1.98 24.32 -33.74
CA ALA A 19 -2.92 23.45 -34.42
C ALA A 19 -3.75 24.23 -35.45
N LYS A 20 -4.28 25.40 -35.06
CA LYS A 20 -4.99 26.32 -35.95
C LYS A 20 -4.13 26.73 -37.15
N PHE A 21 -2.93 27.26 -36.92
CA PHE A 21 -2.03 27.71 -37.99
C PHE A 21 -1.64 26.60 -38.96
N VAL A 22 -1.39 25.40 -38.45
CA VAL A 22 -1.07 24.22 -39.28
C VAL A 22 -2.25 23.81 -40.15
N LEU A 23 -3.46 23.77 -39.59
CA LEU A 23 -4.68 23.43 -40.32
C LEU A 23 -5.03 24.48 -41.38
N ASP A 24 -4.89 25.77 -41.04
CA ASP A 24 -5.10 26.88 -41.98
C ASP A 24 -4.11 26.82 -43.16
N LYS A 25 -2.82 26.57 -42.88
CA LYS A 25 -1.78 26.46 -43.92
C LYS A 25 -1.97 25.26 -44.83
N LYS A 26 -2.40 24.12 -44.29
CA LYS A 26 -2.66 22.89 -45.06
C LYS A 26 -3.96 22.95 -45.86
N GLY A 27 -4.78 23.94 -45.59
CA GLY A 27 -6.03 24.12 -46.27
C GLY A 27 -7.11 23.10 -45.87
N ASP A 28 -6.96 22.43 -44.73
CA ASP A 28 -7.83 21.33 -44.27
C ASP A 28 -9.30 21.79 -44.14
N GLU A 29 -10.25 20.88 -44.27
CA GLU A 29 -11.68 21.16 -44.02
C GLU A 29 -11.97 21.30 -42.52
N LYS A 30 -11.07 20.81 -41.66
CA LYS A 30 -11.18 20.87 -40.19
C LYS A 30 -10.54 22.11 -39.55
N ARG A 31 -10.46 23.24 -40.27
CA ARG A 31 -9.89 24.48 -39.73
C ARG A 31 -10.68 24.98 -38.53
N ILE A 32 -9.96 25.56 -37.57
CA ILE A 32 -10.54 26.21 -36.40
C ILE A 32 -10.67 27.71 -36.71
N THR A 33 -11.89 28.23 -36.67
CA THR A 33 -12.13 29.68 -36.83
C THR A 33 -11.69 30.46 -35.60
N TRP A 34 -11.49 31.77 -35.72
CA TRP A 34 -11.12 32.61 -34.57
C TRP A 34 -12.21 32.67 -33.48
N SER A 35 -13.49 32.60 -33.87
CA SER A 35 -14.61 32.53 -32.93
C SER A 35 -14.65 31.20 -32.18
N GLU A 36 -14.47 30.07 -32.87
CA GLU A 36 -14.37 28.74 -32.26
C GLU A 36 -13.16 28.63 -31.34
N PHE A 37 -12.01 29.16 -31.77
CA PHE A 37 -10.82 29.24 -30.94
C PHE A 37 -11.11 30.06 -29.67
N GLY A 38 -11.79 31.21 -29.78
CA GLY A 38 -12.17 32.03 -28.63
C GLY A 38 -13.13 31.32 -27.66
N ILE A 39 -14.16 30.65 -28.17
CA ILE A 39 -15.13 29.89 -27.33
C ILE A 39 -14.45 28.70 -26.65
N ALA A 40 -13.67 27.91 -27.40
CA ALA A 40 -12.92 26.78 -26.86
C ALA A 40 -11.88 27.23 -25.83
N ALA A 41 -11.15 28.32 -26.12
CA ALA A 41 -10.21 28.91 -25.18
C ALA A 41 -10.89 29.38 -23.90
N ALA A 42 -12.08 30.00 -23.99
CA ALA A 42 -12.87 30.39 -22.82
C ALA A 42 -13.32 29.18 -22.00
N ALA A 43 -13.84 28.12 -22.64
CA ALA A 43 -14.23 26.89 -21.96
C ALA A 43 -13.03 26.20 -21.29
N LEU A 44 -11.88 26.17 -21.95
CA LEU A 44 -10.63 25.64 -21.40
C LEU A 44 -10.16 26.44 -20.18
N MET A 45 -10.17 27.78 -20.25
CA MET A 45 -9.76 28.67 -19.16
C MET A 45 -10.69 28.65 -17.95
N LEU A 46 -12.00 28.55 -18.18
CA LEU A 46 -12.99 28.62 -17.10
C LEU A 46 -13.26 27.27 -16.44
N ILE A 47 -13.10 26.17 -17.18
CA ILE A 47 -13.52 24.83 -16.72
C ILE A 47 -12.34 23.86 -16.69
N VAL A 48 -11.77 23.53 -17.85
CA VAL A 48 -10.82 22.41 -17.94
C VAL A 48 -9.54 22.67 -17.15
N ILE A 49 -8.93 23.85 -17.32
CA ILE A 49 -7.67 24.20 -16.66
C ILE A 49 -7.88 24.34 -15.13
N PRO A 50 -8.87 25.12 -14.62
CA PRO A 50 -9.10 25.24 -13.19
C PRO A 50 -9.47 23.91 -12.53
N LEU A 51 -10.32 23.10 -13.17
CA LEU A 51 -10.73 21.81 -12.63
C LEU A 51 -9.55 20.83 -12.56
N THR A 52 -8.76 20.74 -13.64
CA THR A 52 -7.57 19.86 -13.66
C THR A 52 -6.53 20.33 -12.65
N ALA A 53 -6.30 21.64 -12.53
CA ALA A 53 -5.41 22.20 -11.52
C ALA A 53 -5.90 21.91 -10.09
N TRP A 54 -7.20 22.05 -9.83
CA TRP A 54 -7.79 21.77 -8.53
C TRP A 54 -7.70 20.28 -8.16
N VAL A 55 -8.11 19.38 -9.05
CA VAL A 55 -7.96 17.92 -8.85
C VAL A 55 -6.50 17.55 -8.64
N GLY A 56 -5.61 18.07 -9.48
CA GLY A 56 -4.18 17.83 -9.41
C GLY A 56 -3.56 18.31 -8.09
N LEU A 57 -3.95 19.49 -7.61
CA LEU A 57 -3.52 20.00 -6.31
C LEU A 57 -4.04 19.16 -5.15
N LYS A 58 -5.31 18.72 -5.20
CA LYS A 58 -5.89 17.85 -4.18
C LYS A 58 -5.15 16.52 -4.10
N VAL A 59 -4.89 15.87 -5.25
CA VAL A 59 -4.12 14.62 -5.32
C VAL A 59 -2.68 14.83 -4.85
N ALA A 60 -2.03 15.92 -5.28
CA ALA A 60 -0.67 16.24 -4.85
C ALA A 60 -0.60 16.48 -3.34
N PHE A 61 -1.54 17.22 -2.77
CA PHE A 61 -1.63 17.45 -1.33
C PHE A 61 -1.84 16.15 -0.56
N THR A 62 -2.85 15.35 -0.94
CA THR A 62 -3.10 14.04 -0.31
C THR A 62 -1.86 13.16 -0.38
N ASN A 63 -1.20 13.10 -1.53
CA ASN A 63 0.05 12.35 -1.68
C ASN A 63 1.15 12.91 -0.77
N SER A 64 1.32 14.23 -0.63
CA SER A 64 2.34 14.83 0.24
C SER A 64 2.11 14.51 1.72
N VAL A 65 0.85 14.49 2.18
CA VAL A 65 0.52 14.21 3.59
C VAL A 65 0.39 12.74 3.93
N THR A 66 0.26 11.85 2.94
CA THR A 66 0.12 10.41 3.20
C THR A 66 1.48 9.79 3.54
N TYR A 67 1.58 9.01 4.61
CA TYR A 67 2.75 8.24 5.03
C TYR A 67 2.32 6.82 5.42
N ASN A 68 3.28 5.92 5.57
CA ASN A 68 3.01 4.55 6.00
C ASN A 68 3.24 4.40 7.50
N GLU A 69 2.39 3.63 8.15
CA GLU A 69 2.55 3.18 9.54
C GLU A 69 2.33 1.67 9.61
N PHE A 70 3.00 1.02 10.55
CA PHE A 70 2.70 -0.37 10.90
C PHE A 70 1.59 -0.43 11.94
N TRP A 71 0.75 -1.45 11.80
CA TRP A 71 -0.27 -1.84 12.75
C TRP A 71 0.01 -3.26 13.19
N GLY A 72 0.07 -3.49 14.51
CA GLY A 72 0.20 -4.80 15.11
C GLY A 72 -1.15 -5.41 15.47
N GLY A 73 -1.25 -6.73 15.37
CA GLY A 73 -2.45 -7.50 15.66
C GLY A 73 -2.15 -9.00 15.75
N TYR A 74 -3.19 -9.82 15.75
CA TYR A 74 -3.07 -11.27 15.94
C TYR A 74 -3.91 -12.06 14.93
N GLU A 75 -3.48 -13.29 14.69
CA GLU A 75 -4.27 -14.31 14.01
C GLU A 75 -5.58 -14.59 14.77
N VAL A 76 -6.67 -14.84 14.04
CA VAL A 76 -8.00 -15.12 14.61
C VAL A 76 -8.55 -16.43 14.09
N GLU A 77 -8.43 -16.69 12.79
CA GLU A 77 -9.00 -17.89 12.16
C GLU A 77 -8.14 -18.34 10.96
N ALA A 78 -7.93 -19.65 10.80
CA ALA A 78 -7.34 -20.23 9.60
C ALA A 78 -8.44 -20.92 8.79
N GLN A 79 -8.78 -20.35 7.64
CA GLN A 79 -9.84 -20.84 6.78
C GLN A 79 -9.28 -21.58 5.57
N TRP A 80 -9.86 -22.75 5.31
CA TRP A 80 -9.64 -23.52 4.09
C TRP A 80 -10.94 -23.59 3.32
N VAL A 81 -11.01 -22.84 2.22
CA VAL A 81 -12.19 -22.74 1.36
C VAL A 81 -12.00 -23.67 0.17
N LYS A 82 -12.91 -24.63 0.02
CA LYS A 82 -12.96 -25.53 -1.13
C LYS A 82 -13.97 -25.00 -2.14
N ILE A 83 -13.47 -24.48 -3.25
CA ILE A 83 -14.25 -23.93 -4.34
C ILE A 83 -14.62 -25.08 -5.28
N GLN A 84 -15.90 -25.42 -5.35
CA GLN A 84 -16.39 -26.39 -6.33
C GLN A 84 -16.30 -25.80 -7.74
N THR A 85 -15.78 -26.57 -8.68
CA THR A 85 -15.59 -26.15 -10.06
C THR A 85 -16.48 -26.96 -10.99
N SER A 86 -16.82 -26.35 -12.12
CA SER A 86 -17.69 -26.94 -13.13
C SER A 86 -17.38 -26.35 -14.49
N ARG A 87 -17.87 -26.99 -15.56
CA ARG A 87 -17.81 -26.47 -16.93
C ARG A 87 -18.34 -25.05 -16.98
N ASP A 88 -17.56 -24.14 -17.56
CA ASP A 88 -17.83 -22.69 -17.64
C ASP A 88 -18.02 -21.99 -16.28
N GLY A 89 -17.71 -22.67 -15.18
CA GLY A 89 -17.93 -22.21 -13.82
C GLY A 89 -16.78 -21.43 -13.20
N ALA A 90 -16.74 -21.40 -11.87
CA ALA A 90 -15.85 -20.55 -11.07
C ALA A 90 -14.37 -21.01 -10.97
N GLY A 91 -14.01 -22.17 -11.53
CA GLY A 91 -12.63 -22.67 -11.47
C GLY A 91 -11.64 -21.76 -12.19
N ARG A 92 -10.47 -21.51 -11.62
CA ARG A 92 -9.45 -20.65 -12.26
C ARG A 92 -8.63 -21.40 -13.30
N HIS A 93 -8.28 -22.64 -13.02
CA HIS A 93 -7.44 -23.45 -13.88
C HIS A 93 -8.30 -24.34 -14.78
N LYS A 94 -8.35 -23.97 -16.07
CA LYS A 94 -9.21 -24.63 -17.06
C LYS A 94 -8.44 -25.12 -18.30
N PHE A 95 -9.08 -25.97 -19.07
CA PHE A 95 -8.70 -26.41 -20.41
C PHE A 95 -9.92 -26.40 -21.33
N ASP A 96 -9.69 -26.26 -22.63
CA ASP A 96 -10.75 -26.34 -23.65
C ASP A 96 -11.23 -27.78 -23.78
N CYS A 97 -12.53 -27.98 -23.65
CA CYS A 97 -13.21 -29.26 -23.71
C CYS A 97 -14.52 -29.14 -24.49
N ASP A 98 -15.16 -30.28 -24.77
CA ASP A 98 -16.55 -30.37 -25.23
C ASP A 98 -16.83 -29.39 -26.40
N SER A 99 -16.31 -29.70 -27.59
CA SER A 99 -16.46 -28.81 -28.73
C SER A 99 -17.92 -28.70 -29.18
N TYR A 100 -18.40 -27.49 -29.45
CA TYR A 100 -19.76 -27.23 -29.95
C TYR A 100 -19.73 -26.28 -31.15
N GLN A 101 -20.72 -26.43 -32.04
CA GLN A 101 -20.85 -25.59 -33.22
C GLN A 101 -21.71 -24.36 -32.89
N VAL A 102 -21.25 -23.18 -33.32
CA VAL A 102 -21.99 -21.93 -33.24
C VAL A 102 -22.11 -21.35 -34.65
N TRP A 103 -23.32 -21.03 -35.07
CA TRP A 103 -23.55 -20.31 -36.32
C TRP A 103 -23.16 -18.84 -36.15
N ILE A 104 -22.20 -18.38 -36.94
CA ILE A 104 -21.72 -17.00 -36.96
C ILE A 104 -22.24 -16.33 -38.22
N VAL A 105 -22.91 -15.19 -38.03
CA VAL A 105 -23.44 -14.38 -39.11
C VAL A 105 -22.35 -13.47 -39.64
N ASP A 106 -21.86 -13.76 -40.85
CA ASP A 106 -20.89 -12.92 -41.55
C ASP A 106 -21.58 -11.70 -42.17
N GLN A 107 -22.80 -11.89 -42.64
CA GLN A 107 -23.62 -10.86 -43.25
C GLN A 107 -25.09 -11.05 -42.85
N ALA A 108 -25.62 -10.08 -42.09
CA ALA A 108 -27.03 -10.06 -41.72
C ALA A 108 -27.92 -9.95 -42.96
N ALA A 109 -29.11 -10.56 -42.90
CA ALA A 109 -30.10 -10.43 -43.96
C ALA A 109 -30.47 -8.96 -44.21
N TYR A 110 -30.58 -8.56 -45.47
CA TYR A 110 -31.01 -7.21 -45.84
C TYR A 110 -31.76 -7.23 -47.16
N THR A 111 -32.64 -6.25 -47.36
CA THR A 111 -33.27 -6.00 -48.66
C THR A 111 -32.55 -4.84 -49.31
N ASP A 112 -32.12 -5.01 -50.56
CA ASP A 112 -31.45 -3.95 -51.28
C ASP A 112 -32.44 -2.91 -51.86
N LYS A 113 -31.88 -1.90 -52.53
CA LYS A 113 -32.63 -0.80 -53.15
C LYS A 113 -33.53 -1.23 -54.32
N ASP A 114 -33.33 -2.44 -54.85
CA ASP A 114 -34.07 -3.00 -55.97
C ASP A 114 -35.18 -3.96 -55.48
N ASN A 115 -35.50 -3.91 -54.17
CA ASN A 115 -36.44 -4.79 -53.48
C ASN A 115 -36.07 -6.29 -53.55
N VAL A 116 -34.79 -6.61 -53.77
CA VAL A 116 -34.30 -7.99 -53.72
C VAL A 116 -33.86 -8.32 -52.29
N TYR A 117 -34.43 -9.38 -51.74
CA TYR A 117 -34.07 -9.90 -50.42
C TYR A 117 -32.78 -10.72 -50.52
N HIS A 118 -31.76 -10.33 -49.75
CA HIS A 118 -30.53 -11.09 -49.56
C HIS A 118 -30.62 -11.82 -48.22
N PRO A 119 -30.64 -13.17 -48.21
CA PRO A 119 -30.71 -13.94 -46.98
C PRO A 119 -29.43 -13.76 -46.16
N GLU A 120 -29.53 -14.09 -44.88
CA GLU A 120 -28.38 -14.13 -43.99
C GLU A 120 -27.32 -15.12 -44.52
N VAL A 121 -26.07 -14.68 -44.54
CA VAL A 121 -24.90 -15.53 -44.86
C VAL A 121 -24.07 -15.69 -43.61
N GLY A 122 -23.72 -16.92 -43.30
CA GLY A 122 -22.90 -17.26 -42.15
C GLY A 122 -22.20 -18.60 -42.35
N HIS A 123 -21.42 -18.97 -41.34
CA HIS A 123 -20.74 -20.26 -41.26
C HIS A 123 -20.79 -20.83 -39.84
N ASN A 124 -20.59 -22.14 -39.72
CA ASN A 124 -20.43 -22.77 -38.40
C ASN A 124 -18.98 -22.61 -37.93
N GLU A 125 -18.80 -22.02 -36.75
CA GLU A 125 -17.53 -21.95 -36.04
C GLU A 125 -17.53 -23.00 -34.90
N THR A 126 -16.45 -23.76 -34.78
CA THR A 126 -16.25 -24.67 -33.64
C THR A 126 -15.72 -23.87 -32.46
N ARG A 127 -16.47 -23.89 -31.35
CA ARG A 127 -16.06 -23.32 -30.06
C ARG A 127 -15.92 -24.43 -29.03
N TYR A 128 -15.32 -24.12 -27.90
CA TYR A 128 -15.05 -25.07 -26.82
C TYR A 128 -15.55 -24.52 -25.50
N HIS A 129 -16.06 -25.41 -24.65
CA HIS A 129 -16.34 -25.08 -23.27
C HIS A 129 -15.04 -25.00 -22.46
N SER A 130 -15.07 -24.25 -21.35
CA SER A 130 -13.94 -24.18 -20.43
C SER A 130 -14.14 -25.15 -19.26
N CYS A 131 -13.51 -26.32 -19.31
CA CYS A 131 -13.55 -27.32 -18.24
C CYS A 131 -12.41 -27.12 -17.23
N PRO A 132 -12.65 -27.25 -15.92
CA PRO A 132 -11.58 -27.20 -14.93
C PRO A 132 -10.72 -28.48 -14.98
N TYR A 133 -9.48 -28.44 -14.49
CA TYR A 133 -8.66 -29.66 -14.38
C TYR A 133 -9.12 -30.59 -13.24
N THR A 134 -9.60 -30.00 -12.14
CA THR A 134 -10.08 -30.69 -10.94
C THR A 134 -11.49 -30.26 -10.61
N THR A 135 -12.26 -31.05 -9.88
CA THR A 135 -13.63 -30.75 -9.40
C THR A 135 -13.67 -29.72 -8.27
N GLU A 136 -12.51 -29.44 -7.66
CA GLU A 136 -12.37 -28.38 -6.68
C GLU A 136 -11.00 -27.71 -6.76
N GLU A 137 -10.95 -26.46 -6.33
CA GLU A 137 -9.74 -25.69 -6.06
C GLU A 137 -9.78 -25.17 -4.62
N TRP A 138 -8.61 -24.96 -4.02
CA TRP A 138 -8.48 -24.62 -2.61
C TRP A 138 -7.94 -23.21 -2.45
N THR A 139 -8.61 -22.42 -1.61
CA THR A 139 -8.14 -21.10 -1.18
C THR A 139 -7.90 -21.12 0.33
N PHE A 140 -6.75 -20.63 0.74
CA PHE A 140 -6.27 -20.63 2.12
C PHE A 140 -6.17 -19.20 2.62
N VAL A 141 -7.03 -18.85 3.58
CA VAL A 141 -7.13 -17.51 4.15
C VAL A 141 -6.80 -17.56 5.63
N VAL A 142 -6.06 -16.56 6.11
CA VAL A 142 -5.86 -16.31 7.53
C VAL A 142 -6.60 -15.03 7.87
N ARG A 143 -7.64 -15.13 8.71
CA ARG A 143 -8.31 -13.97 9.28
C ARG A 143 -7.54 -13.48 10.49
N THR A 144 -7.38 -12.18 10.59
CA THR A 144 -6.61 -11.52 11.65
C THR A 144 -7.41 -10.36 12.23
N THR A 145 -6.94 -9.79 13.33
CA THR A 145 -7.51 -8.54 13.87
C THR A 145 -7.32 -7.33 12.93
N LEU A 146 -6.49 -7.46 11.89
CA LEU A 146 -6.17 -6.39 10.94
C LEU A 146 -6.82 -6.57 9.56
N GLY A 147 -7.51 -7.69 9.32
CA GLY A 147 -8.11 -8.06 8.05
C GLY A 147 -7.75 -9.49 7.60
N ASP A 148 -8.13 -9.82 6.38
CA ASP A 148 -7.91 -11.15 5.79
C ASP A 148 -6.63 -11.19 4.95
N TYR A 149 -5.83 -12.24 5.14
CA TYR A 149 -4.61 -12.50 4.39
C TYR A 149 -4.78 -13.79 3.57
N TYR A 150 -4.69 -13.66 2.25
CA TYR A 150 -4.74 -14.79 1.32
C TYR A 150 -3.34 -15.40 1.22
N ILE A 151 -3.19 -16.60 1.78
CA ILE A 151 -1.90 -17.33 1.79
C ILE A 151 -1.69 -18.03 0.44
N ALA A 152 -2.77 -18.57 -0.12
CA ALA A 152 -2.81 -19.20 -1.42
C ALA A 152 -4.23 -19.15 -1.97
N GLU A 153 -4.36 -18.94 -3.28
CA GLU A 153 -5.65 -18.82 -3.96
C GLU A 153 -5.72 -19.83 -5.10
N ASN A 154 -6.85 -20.53 -5.20
CA ASN A 154 -7.15 -21.48 -6.29
C ASN A 154 -6.10 -22.59 -6.48
N TRP A 155 -5.39 -22.99 -5.43
CA TRP A 155 -4.44 -24.11 -5.51
C TRP A 155 -5.17 -25.40 -5.81
N LEU A 156 -4.52 -26.31 -6.54
CA LEU A 156 -5.10 -27.63 -6.76
C LEU A 156 -5.03 -28.48 -5.48
N PRO A 157 -5.90 -29.49 -5.33
CA PRO A 157 -5.77 -30.49 -4.27
C PRO A 157 -4.38 -31.13 -4.24
N THR A 158 -3.95 -31.61 -3.06
CA THR A 158 -2.64 -32.28 -2.89
C THR A 158 -2.44 -33.41 -3.90
N ASN A 159 -3.50 -34.17 -4.20
CA ASN A 159 -3.53 -35.14 -5.27
C ASN A 159 -4.60 -34.77 -6.30
N PRO A 160 -4.28 -33.96 -7.33
CA PRO A 160 -5.26 -33.51 -8.31
C PRO A 160 -5.95 -34.65 -9.07
N GLU A 161 -5.30 -35.80 -9.22
CA GLU A 161 -5.84 -36.93 -9.97
C GLU A 161 -7.02 -37.61 -9.27
N GLN A 162 -7.07 -37.58 -7.93
CA GLN A 162 -8.24 -38.04 -7.16
C GLN A 162 -9.46 -37.13 -7.35
N TYR A 163 -9.22 -35.89 -7.76
CA TYR A 163 -10.23 -34.87 -7.99
C TYR A 163 -10.36 -34.53 -9.47
N ARG A 164 -9.86 -35.38 -10.38
CA ARG A 164 -9.84 -35.09 -11.81
C ARG A 164 -11.26 -34.79 -12.29
N TYR A 165 -11.43 -33.63 -12.93
CA TYR A 165 -12.71 -33.28 -13.52
C TYR A 165 -12.96 -34.13 -14.77
N ARG A 166 -14.21 -34.54 -14.96
CA ARG A 166 -14.68 -35.20 -16.17
C ARG A 166 -15.86 -34.41 -16.71
N SER A 167 -15.77 -33.99 -17.96
CA SER A 167 -16.83 -33.26 -18.63
C SER A 167 -18.06 -34.17 -18.86
N PRO A 168 -19.24 -33.59 -19.13
CA PRO A 168 -20.41 -34.36 -19.54
C PRO A 168 -20.17 -35.30 -20.73
N GLU A 169 -19.29 -34.92 -21.66
CA GLU A 169 -18.93 -35.72 -22.84
C GLU A 169 -17.79 -36.74 -22.55
N GLY A 170 -17.32 -36.77 -21.30
CA GLY A 170 -16.33 -37.74 -20.82
C GLY A 170 -14.88 -37.30 -20.98
N GLU A 171 -14.64 -36.08 -21.48
CA GLU A 171 -13.32 -35.50 -21.62
C GLU A 171 -12.70 -35.20 -20.25
N SER A 172 -11.41 -35.44 -20.13
CA SER A 172 -10.65 -35.11 -18.92
C SER A 172 -9.20 -34.86 -19.28
N ARG A 173 -8.54 -33.97 -18.54
CA ARG A 173 -7.13 -33.65 -18.75
C ARG A 173 -6.38 -33.67 -17.43
N ARG A 174 -5.17 -34.23 -17.44
CA ARG A 174 -4.25 -34.16 -16.31
C ARG A 174 -3.94 -32.70 -15.99
N ALA A 175 -3.99 -32.36 -14.71
CA ALA A 175 -3.52 -31.07 -14.24
C ALA A 175 -2.02 -30.89 -14.54
N PRO A 176 -1.59 -29.76 -15.14
CA PRO A 176 -0.18 -29.48 -15.36
C PRO A 176 0.63 -29.49 -14.06
N ASP A 177 1.83 -30.06 -14.08
CA ASP A 177 2.70 -30.17 -12.89
C ASP A 177 3.26 -28.83 -12.39
N ARG A 178 3.19 -27.78 -13.22
CA ARG A 178 3.56 -26.40 -12.86
C ARG A 178 2.52 -25.65 -12.01
N LEU A 179 1.33 -26.21 -11.82
CA LEU A 179 0.29 -25.55 -11.02
C LEU A 179 0.51 -25.86 -9.54
N ASP A 180 0.36 -24.85 -8.69
CA ASP A 180 0.51 -25.00 -7.25
C ASP A 180 -0.53 -25.96 -6.67
N ARG A 181 -0.11 -26.75 -5.66
CA ARG A 181 -0.90 -27.86 -5.12
C ARG A 181 -0.75 -27.98 -3.61
N GLY A 182 -1.80 -28.50 -2.98
CA GLY A 182 -1.79 -28.92 -1.58
C GLY A 182 -2.00 -27.78 -0.60
N VAL A 183 -1.59 -28.01 0.65
CA VAL A 183 -1.78 -27.05 1.75
C VAL A 183 -0.47 -26.29 1.98
N PRO A 184 -0.47 -24.94 1.94
CA PRO A 184 0.73 -24.15 2.22
C PRO A 184 1.29 -24.41 3.62
N ALA A 185 2.61 -24.54 3.74
CA ALA A 185 3.28 -24.75 5.01
C ALA A 185 3.06 -23.59 6.00
N PHE A 186 3.00 -22.36 5.49
CA PHE A 186 2.70 -21.17 6.31
C PHE A 186 1.31 -21.26 6.95
N TRP A 187 0.28 -21.55 6.14
CA TRP A 187 -1.10 -21.69 6.63
C TRP A 187 -1.23 -22.84 7.64
N THR A 188 -0.51 -23.95 7.42
CA THR A 188 -0.47 -25.07 8.36
C THR A 188 0.04 -24.64 9.74
N ARG A 189 1.16 -23.90 9.79
CA ARG A 189 1.72 -23.36 11.06
C ARG A 189 0.77 -22.39 11.75
N VAL A 190 0.02 -21.59 10.98
CA VAL A 190 -1.01 -20.70 11.52
C VAL A 190 -2.15 -21.51 12.13
N LYS A 191 -2.62 -22.53 11.41
CA LYS A 191 -3.67 -23.41 11.90
C LYS A 191 -3.26 -24.10 13.20
N GLU A 192 -2.04 -24.63 13.29
CA GLU A 192 -1.52 -25.26 14.51
C GLU A 192 -1.50 -24.29 15.70
N ARG A 193 -1.10 -23.02 15.47
CA ARG A 193 -1.13 -21.96 16.48
C ARG A 193 -2.54 -21.65 16.96
N ILE A 194 -3.48 -21.48 16.03
CA ILE A 194 -4.89 -21.19 16.35
C ILE A 194 -5.53 -22.36 17.09
N ASP A 195 -5.33 -23.60 16.61
CA ASP A 195 -5.86 -24.82 17.21
C ASP A 195 -5.28 -25.05 18.63
N SER A 196 -4.06 -24.57 18.91
CA SER A 196 -3.44 -24.62 20.24
C SER A 196 -3.73 -23.38 21.12
N ASN A 197 -4.63 -22.49 20.68
CA ASN A 197 -4.98 -21.24 21.36
C ASN A 197 -3.79 -20.30 21.62
N GLN A 198 -2.85 -20.27 20.67
CA GLN A 198 -1.64 -19.44 20.70
C GLN A 198 -1.50 -18.67 19.38
N PRO A 199 -2.44 -17.77 19.05
CA PRO A 199 -2.42 -17.02 17.80
C PRO A 199 -1.10 -16.26 17.63
N GLY A 200 -0.54 -16.29 16.42
CA GLY A 200 0.70 -15.61 16.08
C GLY A 200 0.50 -14.10 15.88
N PRO A 201 1.60 -13.33 15.98
CA PRO A 201 1.58 -11.89 15.71
C PRO A 201 1.37 -11.60 14.22
N VAL A 202 0.72 -10.48 13.93
CA VAL A 202 0.40 -10.03 12.57
C VAL A 202 0.74 -8.55 12.47
N THR A 203 1.45 -8.18 11.41
CA THR A 203 1.75 -6.78 11.07
C THR A 203 1.10 -6.42 9.74
N ALA A 204 0.35 -5.33 9.72
CA ALA A 204 -0.15 -4.70 8.50
C ALA A 204 0.53 -3.36 8.27
N ARG A 205 0.81 -3.01 7.02
CA ARG A 205 1.22 -1.65 6.64
C ARG A 205 -0.01 -0.88 6.17
N ARG A 206 -0.26 0.28 6.80
CA ARG A 206 -1.40 1.15 6.49
C ARG A 206 -0.91 2.55 6.17
N GLN A 207 -1.75 3.29 5.48
CA GLN A 207 -1.51 4.69 5.16
C GLN A 207 -2.23 5.60 6.15
N TYR A 208 -1.59 6.70 6.51
CA TYR A 208 -2.15 7.73 7.38
C TYR A 208 -1.68 9.12 6.96
N GLU A 209 -2.40 10.15 7.39
CA GLU A 209 -1.99 11.54 7.15
C GLU A 209 -1.03 12.01 8.25
N ASN A 210 0.11 12.60 7.87
CA ASN A 210 1.09 13.22 8.76
C ASN A 210 1.50 14.62 8.28
N TYR A 211 0.96 15.65 8.94
CA TYR A 211 1.27 17.05 8.62
C TYR A 211 2.64 17.50 9.13
N ILE A 212 3.19 16.87 10.19
CA ILE A 212 4.51 17.21 10.73
C ILE A 212 5.58 16.79 9.73
N LEU A 213 5.53 15.55 9.25
CA LEU A 213 6.50 15.05 8.27
C LEU A 213 6.33 15.76 6.91
N ALA A 214 5.10 16.13 6.53
CA ALA A 214 4.83 16.83 5.29
C ALA A 214 5.20 18.32 5.29
N SER A 215 5.16 19.01 6.44
CA SER A 215 5.50 20.44 6.50
C SER A 215 6.96 20.69 6.11
N GLU A 216 7.23 21.67 5.25
CA GLU A 216 8.59 22.00 4.81
C GLU A 216 9.41 22.73 5.89
N HIS A 217 8.74 23.43 6.81
CA HIS A 217 9.38 24.39 7.72
C HIS A 217 9.07 24.18 9.21
N SER A 218 8.34 23.12 9.57
CA SER A 218 7.94 22.92 10.95
C SER A 218 9.13 22.68 11.88
N ILE A 219 9.22 23.50 12.94
CA ILE A 219 10.14 23.32 14.08
C ILE A 219 9.93 21.98 14.83
N LEU A 220 8.83 21.28 14.53
CA LEU A 220 8.49 20.00 15.15
C LEU A 220 9.24 18.83 14.54
N LYS A 221 9.87 19.00 13.37
CA LYS A 221 10.78 18.01 12.81
C LYS A 221 12.06 17.98 13.64
N LYS A 222 12.50 16.79 14.02
CA LYS A 222 13.78 16.65 14.70
C LYS A 222 14.92 16.95 13.72
N PHE A 223 15.84 17.81 14.14
CA PHE A 223 17.04 18.16 13.41
C PHE A 223 18.28 17.71 14.18
N SER A 224 19.30 17.25 13.47
CA SER A 224 20.64 17.05 14.02
C SER A 224 21.69 17.33 12.96
N ALA A 225 22.73 18.08 13.33
CA ALA A 225 23.89 18.33 12.49
C ALA A 225 24.84 17.13 12.40
N ASP A 226 24.67 16.13 13.27
CA ASP A 226 25.58 14.99 13.40
C ASP A 226 25.15 13.76 12.58
N ILE A 227 24.09 13.88 11.76
CA ILE A 227 23.59 12.78 10.93
C ILE A 227 24.70 12.21 10.04
N ASP A 228 25.41 13.07 9.30
CA ASP A 228 26.46 12.63 8.37
C ASP A 228 27.63 11.96 9.10
N ARG A 229 27.99 12.47 10.29
CA ARG A 229 29.03 11.87 11.14
C ARG A 229 28.68 10.42 11.50
N TYR A 230 27.47 10.18 11.99
CA TYR A 230 27.04 8.84 12.40
C TYR A 230 26.78 7.90 11.22
N LYS A 231 26.28 8.42 10.07
CA LYS A 231 26.15 7.65 8.83
C LYS A 231 27.52 7.15 8.34
N GLN A 232 28.52 8.04 8.31
CA GLN A 232 29.89 7.68 7.90
C GLN A 232 30.52 6.65 8.84
N ALA A 233 30.25 6.75 10.14
CA ALA A 233 30.65 5.76 11.14
C ALA A 233 29.89 4.43 11.06
N LYS A 234 28.90 4.30 10.14
CA LYS A 234 28.00 3.14 10.00
C LYS A 234 27.24 2.81 11.28
N LEU A 235 26.87 3.85 12.03
CA LEU A 235 26.13 3.73 13.28
C LEU A 235 24.62 3.92 13.11
N PHE A 236 24.11 4.18 11.91
CA PHE A 236 22.68 4.28 11.67
C PHE A 236 22.17 3.09 10.86
N PRO A 237 21.24 2.28 11.42
CA PRO A 237 20.53 1.30 10.62
C PRO A 237 19.52 2.01 9.71
N GLN A 238 19.20 1.38 8.59
CA GLN A 238 18.07 1.81 7.78
C GLN A 238 16.78 1.22 8.40
N PRO A 239 15.72 2.02 8.58
CA PRO A 239 14.44 1.52 9.05
C PRO A 239 13.85 0.58 7.99
N ASN A 240 13.34 -0.56 8.43
CA ASN A 240 12.66 -1.51 7.57
C ASN A 240 11.21 -1.07 7.32
N GLY A 241 10.87 -0.80 6.05
CA GLY A 241 9.51 -0.49 5.62
C GLY A 241 8.74 -1.70 5.05
N LYS A 242 9.29 -2.91 5.10
CA LYS A 242 8.74 -4.10 4.41
C LYS A 242 8.20 -5.14 5.38
N VAL A 243 7.15 -5.80 4.90
CA VAL A 243 6.56 -7.00 5.50
C VAL A 243 7.03 -8.22 4.69
N HIS A 244 7.35 -9.32 5.35
CA HIS A 244 7.69 -10.61 4.75
C HIS A 244 6.78 -11.73 5.30
N ASP A 245 6.84 -12.91 4.69
CA ASP A 245 6.05 -14.09 5.07
C ASP A 245 4.59 -13.73 5.41
N PHE A 246 3.96 -12.99 4.49
CA PHE A 246 2.61 -12.42 4.56
C PHE A 246 2.40 -11.26 5.55
N TYR A 247 2.91 -11.34 6.78
CA TYR A 247 2.62 -10.33 7.81
C TYR A 247 3.66 -10.18 8.94
N PHE A 248 4.90 -10.63 8.77
CA PHE A 248 5.97 -10.35 9.74
C PHE A 248 6.81 -9.14 9.31
N ALA A 249 7.36 -8.42 10.29
CA ALA A 249 8.25 -7.30 10.05
C ALA A 249 9.46 -7.35 10.98
N ASP A 250 10.66 -7.22 10.41
CA ASP A 250 11.90 -7.11 11.16
C ASP A 250 12.11 -5.66 11.62
N ARG A 251 12.02 -5.42 12.93
CA ARG A 251 12.13 -4.08 13.55
C ARG A 251 13.13 -3.99 14.69
N VAL A 252 13.95 -5.03 14.86
CA VAL A 252 15.14 -5.00 15.72
C VAL A 252 16.39 -4.82 14.86
N TYR A 253 17.25 -3.89 15.26
CA TYR A 253 18.46 -3.51 14.53
C TYR A 253 19.68 -3.66 15.43
N PHE A 254 20.75 -4.26 14.90
CA PHE A 254 21.99 -4.51 15.64
C PHE A 254 23.16 -3.72 15.04
N ILE A 255 23.91 -3.02 15.87
CA ILE A 255 25.01 -2.16 15.43
C ILE A 255 26.26 -2.46 16.25
N GLY A 256 27.21 -3.15 15.63
CA GLY A 256 28.45 -3.55 16.31
C GLY A 256 28.27 -4.62 17.39
N VAL A 257 27.08 -5.16 17.54
CA VAL A 257 26.74 -6.22 18.50
C VAL A 257 26.18 -7.43 17.76
N THR A 258 26.29 -8.60 18.38
CA THR A 258 25.71 -9.85 17.85
C THR A 258 25.05 -10.59 19.00
N PRO A 259 23.88 -10.13 19.46
CA PRO A 259 23.21 -10.76 20.58
C PRO A 259 22.72 -12.14 20.19
N HIS A 260 22.74 -13.04 21.16
CA HIS A 260 22.17 -14.38 21.03
C HIS A 260 20.63 -14.28 21.17
N ALA A 261 19.90 -15.27 20.63
CA ALA A 261 18.43 -15.40 20.62
C ALA A 261 17.67 -14.67 19.48
N ASP A 262 16.42 -15.12 19.30
CA ASP A 262 15.50 -14.62 18.26
C ASP A 262 14.76 -13.36 18.74
N TRP A 263 15.39 -12.21 18.51
CA TRP A 263 14.82 -10.91 18.83
C TRP A 263 13.63 -10.53 17.95
N GLN A 264 13.63 -10.92 16.66
CA GLN A 264 12.59 -10.49 15.73
C GLN A 264 11.25 -11.15 16.08
N SER A 265 11.24 -12.44 16.42
CA SER A 265 10.01 -13.12 16.84
C SER A 265 9.39 -12.46 18.08
N LYS A 266 10.21 -12.14 19.09
CA LYS A 266 9.76 -11.49 20.33
C LYS A 266 9.32 -10.05 20.10
N ALA A 267 9.99 -9.31 19.22
CA ALA A 267 9.55 -7.97 18.82
C ALA A 267 8.22 -8.01 18.06
N ASN A 268 8.01 -8.97 17.14
CA ASN A 268 6.71 -9.12 16.48
C ASN A 268 5.59 -9.41 17.48
N ALA A 269 5.83 -10.26 18.49
CA ALA A 269 4.86 -10.51 19.56
C ALA A 269 4.57 -9.25 20.41
N PHE A 270 5.63 -8.52 20.76
CA PHE A 270 5.52 -7.23 21.46
C PHE A 270 4.69 -6.23 20.67
N ASP A 271 4.99 -6.06 19.38
CA ASP A 271 4.29 -5.14 18.49
C ASP A 271 2.85 -5.54 18.23
N ALA A 272 2.56 -6.84 18.17
CA ALA A 272 1.20 -7.32 18.07
C ALA A 272 0.36 -6.90 19.28
N ALA A 273 0.90 -7.03 20.50
CA ALA A 273 0.25 -6.53 21.72
C ALA A 273 0.14 -5.00 21.72
N LEU A 274 1.25 -4.31 21.41
CA LEU A 274 1.33 -2.84 21.40
C LEU A 274 0.35 -2.23 20.39
N GLY A 275 0.26 -2.81 19.20
CA GLY A 275 -0.65 -2.38 18.14
C GLY A 275 -2.11 -2.63 18.48
N MET A 276 -2.42 -3.77 19.11
CA MET A 276 -3.80 -4.11 19.45
C MET A 276 -4.35 -3.29 20.62
N GLU A 277 -3.56 -3.03 21.65
CA GLU A 277 -4.03 -2.34 22.87
C GLU A 277 -3.80 -0.83 22.83
N LEU A 278 -2.64 -0.38 22.34
CA LEU A 278 -2.23 1.03 22.40
C LEU A 278 -1.98 1.65 21.01
N GLN A 279 -2.17 0.86 19.94
CA GLN A 279 -1.96 1.26 18.55
C GLN A 279 -0.53 1.79 18.28
N GLY A 280 0.45 1.36 19.06
CA GLY A 280 1.87 1.72 18.89
C GLY A 280 2.64 0.78 17.96
N ASP A 281 3.88 1.12 17.67
CA ASP A 281 4.81 0.34 16.83
C ASP A 281 6.25 0.50 17.35
N LEU A 282 6.88 -0.56 17.84
CA LEU A 282 8.22 -0.52 18.42
C LEU A 282 9.28 -0.72 17.34
N HIS A 283 10.28 0.17 17.36
CA HIS A 283 11.55 -0.05 16.71
C HIS A 283 12.65 -0.14 17.76
N LEU A 284 13.41 -1.23 17.76
CA LEU A 284 14.44 -1.47 18.75
C LEU A 284 15.83 -1.46 18.11
N VAL A 285 16.70 -0.54 18.54
CA VAL A 285 18.09 -0.47 18.09
C VAL A 285 19.00 -0.85 19.24
N ILE A 286 19.82 -1.86 19.04
CA ILE A 286 20.81 -2.32 20.02
C ILE A 286 22.19 -2.03 19.45
N VAL A 287 22.96 -1.22 20.16
CA VAL A 287 24.25 -0.69 19.70
C VAL A 287 25.35 -0.99 20.70
N ASP A 288 26.55 -1.22 20.17
CA ASP A 288 27.78 -1.26 20.94
C ASP A 288 28.03 0.11 21.60
N ALA A 289 27.92 0.14 22.93
CA ALA A 289 28.02 1.36 23.72
C ALA A 289 29.38 2.03 23.60
N ASP A 290 30.45 1.29 23.28
CA ASP A 290 31.79 1.86 23.17
C ASP A 290 31.99 2.64 21.84
N LYS A 291 31.07 2.46 20.88
CA LYS A 291 31.03 3.24 19.63
C LYS A 291 30.24 4.55 19.76
N VAL A 292 29.58 4.78 20.89
CA VAL A 292 28.71 5.93 21.11
C VAL A 292 29.17 6.69 22.35
N SER A 293 29.87 7.81 22.14
CA SER A 293 30.37 8.65 23.23
C SER A 293 29.27 9.49 23.91
N ASP A 294 28.25 9.89 23.15
CA ASP A 294 27.10 10.66 23.65
C ASP A 294 25.78 9.97 23.23
N PRO A 295 25.18 9.17 24.14
CA PRO A 295 23.95 8.47 23.86
C PRO A 295 22.76 9.36 23.52
N GLU A 296 22.66 10.55 24.13
CA GLU A 296 21.54 11.47 23.93
C GLU A 296 21.60 12.04 22.50
N ASN A 297 22.77 12.57 22.14
CA ASN A 297 22.99 13.12 20.82
C ASN A 297 22.89 12.06 19.73
N TYR A 298 23.45 10.86 19.95
CA TYR A 298 23.32 9.74 19.01
C TYR A 298 21.86 9.34 18.78
N ALA A 299 21.09 9.14 19.85
CA ALA A 299 19.68 8.78 19.73
C ALA A 299 18.92 9.90 18.99
N GLY A 300 19.06 11.16 19.41
CA GLY A 300 18.45 12.32 18.76
C GLY A 300 18.77 12.43 17.27
N ALA A 301 20.03 12.18 16.90
CA ALA A 301 20.47 12.17 15.50
C ALA A 301 19.87 10.99 14.72
N LEU A 302 19.76 9.80 15.32
CA LEU A 302 19.10 8.65 14.70
C LEU A 302 17.60 8.91 14.47
N PHE A 303 16.90 9.52 15.43
CA PHE A 303 15.50 9.94 15.24
C PHE A 303 15.37 10.91 14.07
N ALA A 304 16.22 11.94 14.03
CA ALA A 304 16.22 12.93 12.95
C ALA A 304 16.51 12.27 11.59
N TYR A 305 17.44 11.30 11.56
CA TYR A 305 17.75 10.52 10.37
C TYR A 305 16.53 9.73 9.88
N TRP A 306 15.84 9.00 10.77
CA TRP A 306 14.65 8.21 10.41
C TRP A 306 13.40 9.03 10.08
N GLN A 307 13.37 10.31 10.46
CA GLN A 307 12.36 11.28 10.01
C GLN A 307 12.77 12.06 8.76
N SER A 308 13.99 11.84 8.26
CA SER A 308 14.53 12.62 7.16
C SER A 308 13.83 12.29 5.83
N PRO A 309 13.88 13.20 4.84
CA PRO A 309 13.34 12.97 3.51
C PRO A 309 13.91 11.73 2.79
N GLU A 310 15.05 11.19 3.23
CA GLU A 310 15.69 9.98 2.66
C GLU A 310 14.75 8.77 2.65
N PHE A 311 13.86 8.67 3.63
CA PHE A 311 12.93 7.55 3.75
C PHE A 311 11.54 7.83 3.17
N GLY A 312 11.29 9.08 2.74
CA GLY A 312 10.04 9.48 2.11
C GLY A 312 8.81 9.01 2.90
N LYS A 313 8.02 8.12 2.29
CA LYS A 313 6.78 7.59 2.86
C LYS A 313 6.97 6.58 3.99
N ASP A 314 8.20 6.13 4.19
CA ASP A 314 8.60 5.15 5.20
C ASP A 314 9.44 5.77 6.32
N ALA A 315 9.44 7.10 6.39
CA ALA A 315 9.89 7.79 7.59
C ALA A 315 9.10 7.32 8.82
N ILE A 316 9.76 7.28 9.97
CA ILE A 316 9.19 6.73 11.22
C ILE A 316 7.82 7.35 11.53
N SER A 317 6.84 6.48 11.80
CA SER A 317 5.43 6.90 11.86
C SER A 317 5.05 7.53 13.19
N LYS A 318 3.90 8.20 13.23
CA LYS A 318 3.40 8.90 14.44
C LYS A 318 3.22 7.96 15.64
N ASN A 319 2.88 6.71 15.38
CA ASN A 319 2.66 5.70 16.41
C ASN A 319 3.94 4.94 16.77
N SER A 320 5.04 5.20 16.09
CA SER A 320 6.29 4.53 16.39
C SER A 320 6.90 5.05 17.68
N ILE A 321 7.40 4.11 18.47
CA ILE A 321 8.34 4.33 19.56
C ILE A 321 9.67 3.69 19.15
N MET A 322 10.72 4.49 19.02
CA MET A 322 12.07 3.95 18.85
C MET A 322 12.77 3.91 20.20
N VAL A 323 13.32 2.75 20.52
CA VAL A 323 14.13 2.53 21.73
C VAL A 323 15.53 2.15 21.28
N VAL A 324 16.53 2.81 21.84
CA VAL A 324 17.94 2.61 21.57
C VAL A 324 18.60 2.12 22.86
N LEU A 325 19.15 0.91 22.83
CA LEU A 325 19.84 0.29 23.95
C LEU A 325 21.33 0.20 23.64
N GLY A 326 22.16 0.78 24.50
CA GLY A 326 23.61 0.61 24.45
C GLY A 326 24.06 -0.54 25.34
N THR A 327 24.98 -1.36 24.84
CA THR A 327 25.63 -2.43 25.63
C THR A 327 27.13 -2.46 25.39
N ARG A 328 27.93 -2.66 26.43
CA ARG A 328 29.39 -2.87 26.31
C ARG A 328 29.77 -4.36 26.24
N ASP A 329 28.99 -5.20 26.90
CA ASP A 329 29.30 -6.62 27.11
C ASP A 329 28.43 -7.56 26.27
N GLY A 330 27.43 -7.01 25.55
CA GLY A 330 26.43 -7.79 24.81
C GLY A 330 25.45 -8.55 25.70
N LYS A 331 25.45 -8.30 27.02
CA LYS A 331 24.67 -9.04 28.03
C LYS A 331 23.85 -8.15 28.93
N THR A 332 24.20 -6.88 29.07
CA THR A 332 23.53 -5.94 29.96
C THR A 332 23.30 -4.61 29.25
N VAL A 333 22.13 -4.01 29.48
CA VAL A 333 21.85 -2.64 29.04
C VAL A 333 22.68 -1.66 29.86
N THR A 334 23.63 -1.00 29.22
CA THR A 334 24.49 0.02 29.85
C THR A 334 23.79 1.38 29.92
N TRP A 335 23.08 1.74 28.85
CA TRP A 335 22.26 2.95 28.78
C TRP A 335 21.08 2.71 27.84
N ALA A 336 20.02 3.50 28.01
CA ALA A 336 18.86 3.47 27.11
C ALA A 336 18.42 4.88 26.75
N ARG A 337 17.94 5.06 25.52
CA ARG A 337 17.28 6.28 25.03
C ARG A 337 16.07 5.90 24.22
N ALA A 338 15.07 6.75 24.21
CA ALA A 338 13.87 6.52 23.44
C ALA A 338 13.29 7.82 22.92
N GLY A 339 12.35 7.68 22.01
CA GLY A 339 11.63 8.77 21.40
C GLY A 339 10.50 8.22 20.57
N THR A 340 9.54 9.09 20.26
CA THR A 340 8.38 8.73 19.44
C THR A 340 8.38 9.52 18.15
N GLY A 341 7.55 9.10 17.20
CA GLY A 341 7.30 9.86 15.98
C GLY A 341 6.59 11.19 16.21
N MET A 342 6.06 11.42 17.42
CA MET A 342 5.33 12.63 17.80
C MET A 342 6.16 13.49 18.77
N PRO A 343 6.08 14.83 18.67
CA PRO A 343 6.92 15.72 19.48
C PRO A 343 6.49 15.80 20.94
N ARG A 344 5.28 15.34 21.30
CA ARG A 344 4.70 15.42 22.64
C ARG A 344 3.88 14.19 23.01
N GLY A 345 3.48 14.06 24.28
CA GLY A 345 2.48 13.12 24.78
C GLY A 345 3.04 11.84 25.38
N ASN A 346 4.35 11.64 25.35
CA ASN A 346 5.03 10.45 25.88
C ASN A 346 6.28 10.79 26.71
N GLU A 347 6.47 12.05 27.10
CA GLU A 347 7.69 12.56 27.72
C GLU A 347 8.07 11.80 28.99
N ALA A 348 7.09 11.52 29.85
CA ALA A 348 7.29 10.75 31.08
C ALA A 348 7.72 9.30 30.80
N LEU A 349 7.15 8.65 29.78
CA LEU A 349 7.54 7.33 29.33
C LEU A 349 9.00 7.31 28.84
N LEU A 350 9.40 8.32 28.07
CA LEU A 350 10.76 8.41 27.53
C LEU A 350 11.80 8.57 28.65
N ILE A 351 11.47 9.34 29.69
CA ILE A 351 12.30 9.46 30.90
C ILE A 351 12.36 8.13 31.64
N ASP A 352 11.23 7.45 31.81
CA ASP A 352 11.17 6.15 32.46
C ASP A 352 12.03 5.09 31.73
N ILE A 353 12.00 5.06 30.40
CA ILE A 353 12.86 4.17 29.60
C ILE A 353 14.34 4.53 29.82
N ARG A 354 14.69 5.81 29.79
CA ARG A 354 16.07 6.28 30.01
C ARG A 354 16.61 5.84 31.37
N ASP A 355 15.80 5.99 32.42
CA ASP A 355 16.25 5.88 33.80
C ASP A 355 16.10 4.45 34.36
N LYS A 356 15.13 3.66 33.87
CA LYS A 356 14.79 2.33 34.43
C LYS A 356 15.25 1.14 33.60
N MET A 357 15.63 1.31 32.34
CA MET A 357 16.18 0.22 31.52
C MET A 357 17.65 -0.15 31.85
N PRO A 358 18.56 0.78 32.18
CA PRO A 358 19.95 0.43 32.49
C PRO A 358 20.04 -0.62 33.61
N GLY A 359 20.96 -1.58 33.45
CA GLY A 359 21.13 -2.73 34.35
C GLY A 359 20.25 -3.94 34.03
N THR A 360 19.31 -3.83 33.07
CA THR A 360 18.51 -4.97 32.60
C THR A 360 19.38 -5.94 31.79
N ALA A 361 19.16 -7.25 31.96
CA ALA A 361 19.76 -8.25 31.10
C ALA A 361 19.34 -8.03 29.62
N LEU A 362 20.31 -8.05 28.72
CA LEU A 362 20.13 -7.82 27.29
C LEU A 362 19.81 -9.15 26.60
N ASP A 363 18.60 -9.63 26.83
CA ASP A 363 17.99 -10.72 26.11
C ASP A 363 16.54 -10.35 25.80
N PRO A 364 15.93 -10.91 24.74
CA PRO A 364 14.63 -10.46 24.29
C PRO A 364 13.53 -10.72 25.34
N GLN A 365 13.67 -11.75 26.17
CA GLN A 365 12.68 -12.05 27.22
C GLN A 365 12.76 -11.04 28.38
N SER A 366 13.96 -10.67 28.83
CA SER A 366 14.14 -9.67 29.89
C SER A 366 13.77 -8.26 29.42
N VAL A 367 14.08 -7.92 28.16
CA VAL A 367 13.80 -6.59 27.60
C VAL A 367 12.34 -6.45 27.16
N LEU A 368 11.89 -7.28 26.22
CA LEU A 368 10.56 -7.16 25.61
C LEU A 368 9.51 -8.00 26.33
N GLY A 369 9.93 -9.07 27.01
CA GLY A 369 9.01 -10.10 27.43
C GLY A 369 8.62 -10.99 26.25
N SER A 370 7.42 -11.53 26.32
CA SER A 370 6.76 -12.37 25.33
C SER A 370 5.25 -12.24 25.48
N PRO A 371 4.69 -11.02 25.41
CA PRO A 371 3.25 -10.86 25.43
C PRO A 371 2.63 -11.72 24.34
N ARG A 372 1.54 -12.40 24.67
CA ARG A 372 0.90 -13.36 23.76
C ARG A 372 -0.59 -13.13 23.68
N GLY A 373 -1.14 -13.36 22.49
CA GLY A 373 -2.58 -13.42 22.29
C GLY A 373 -3.15 -14.74 22.81
N GLU A 374 -4.39 -14.69 23.23
CA GLU A 374 -5.24 -15.85 23.55
C GLU A 374 -6.60 -15.63 22.90
N LEU A 375 -7.10 -16.61 22.16
CA LEU A 375 -8.43 -16.56 21.56
C LEU A 375 -9.47 -16.84 22.64
N VAL A 376 -10.40 -15.90 22.81
CA VAL A 376 -11.52 -16.03 23.74
C VAL A 376 -12.83 -15.76 23.01
N SER A 377 -13.88 -16.47 23.40
CA SER A 377 -15.23 -16.22 22.90
C SER A 377 -15.88 -15.11 23.74
N ALA A 378 -16.20 -13.99 23.11
CA ALA A 378 -16.91 -12.87 23.73
C ALA A 378 -18.09 -12.46 22.85
N GLY A 379 -19.33 -12.59 23.37
CA GLY A 379 -20.53 -12.21 22.63
C GLY A 379 -20.75 -13.00 21.33
N GLY A 380 -20.33 -14.27 21.30
CA GLY A 380 -20.45 -15.13 20.12
C GLY A 380 -19.43 -14.84 19.01
N LYS A 381 -18.41 -14.01 19.28
CA LYS A 381 -17.30 -13.73 18.37
C LYS A 381 -15.98 -14.15 19.01
N THR A 382 -15.07 -14.69 18.21
CA THR A 382 -13.69 -14.92 18.61
C THR A 382 -12.97 -13.57 18.67
N VAL A 383 -12.44 -13.23 19.84
CA VAL A 383 -11.61 -12.03 20.05
C VAL A 383 -10.28 -12.46 20.65
N VAL A 384 -9.26 -11.62 20.51
CA VAL A 384 -7.93 -11.88 21.07
C VAL A 384 -7.80 -11.09 22.38
N ARG A 385 -7.42 -11.77 23.45
CA ARG A 385 -7.01 -11.18 24.73
C ARG A 385 -5.49 -11.24 24.85
N ILE A 386 -4.85 -10.17 25.31
CA ILE A 386 -3.39 -10.16 25.54
C ILE A 386 -3.08 -10.66 26.95
N ILE A 387 -2.05 -11.49 27.05
CA ILE A 387 -1.43 -11.90 28.30
C ILE A 387 -0.02 -11.34 28.32
N HIS A 388 0.22 -10.43 29.26
CA HIS A 388 1.51 -9.79 29.49
C HIS A 388 2.45 -10.65 30.35
N THR A 389 3.75 -10.59 30.07
CA THR A 389 4.78 -11.47 30.65
C THR A 389 5.86 -10.75 31.45
N GLN A 390 5.71 -9.43 31.64
CA GLN A 390 6.52 -8.63 32.55
C GLN A 390 7.97 -8.37 32.08
N GLY A 391 8.22 -8.30 30.78
CA GLY A 391 9.48 -7.75 30.25
C GLY A 391 9.70 -6.32 30.73
N LYS A 392 10.95 -5.86 30.85
CA LYS A 392 11.22 -4.53 31.42
C LYS A 392 10.61 -3.42 30.59
N LEU A 393 10.78 -3.44 29.27
CA LEU A 393 10.16 -2.46 28.38
C LEU A 393 8.63 -2.61 28.37
N GLU A 394 8.11 -3.84 28.41
CA GLU A 394 6.67 -4.13 28.54
C GLU A 394 6.07 -3.41 29.77
N GLN A 395 6.69 -3.57 30.94
CA GLN A 395 6.24 -2.89 32.17
C GLN A 395 6.24 -1.36 32.07
N LEU A 396 7.15 -0.78 31.30
CA LEU A 396 7.21 0.67 31.11
C LEU A 396 6.13 1.13 30.13
N ILE A 397 6.00 0.45 28.98
CA ILE A 397 5.06 0.80 27.92
C ILE A 397 3.59 0.69 28.36
N TRP A 398 3.25 -0.32 29.17
CA TRP A 398 1.91 -0.50 29.74
C TRP A 398 1.81 -0.05 31.21
N GLY A 399 2.82 0.67 31.70
CA GLY A 399 2.90 1.13 33.08
C GLY A 399 2.07 2.38 33.37
N PRO A 400 2.31 3.04 34.52
CA PRO A 400 1.61 4.28 34.90
C PRO A 400 1.78 5.40 33.88
N ASN A 401 2.96 5.49 33.27
CA ASN A 401 3.28 6.41 32.19
C ASN A 401 3.16 5.70 30.83
N GLN A 402 2.04 5.01 30.60
CA GLN A 402 1.85 4.19 29.41
C GLN A 402 2.02 4.97 28.10
N PHE A 403 2.37 4.25 27.03
CA PHE A 403 2.41 4.82 25.70
C PHE A 403 1.03 5.37 25.31
N ALA A 404 1.03 6.60 24.80
CA ALA A 404 -0.17 7.29 24.35
C ALA A 404 -0.05 7.63 22.86
N ARG A 405 -1.00 7.13 22.06
CA ARG A 405 -1.13 7.52 20.65
C ARG A 405 -1.67 8.95 20.56
N VAL A 406 -0.89 9.84 19.97
CA VAL A 406 -1.29 11.24 19.74
C VAL A 406 -2.10 11.37 18.45
N GLU A 407 -3.17 12.18 18.50
CA GLU A 407 -4.00 12.46 17.35
C GLU A 407 -3.35 13.48 16.40
N MET A 408 -3.52 13.30 15.09
CA MET A 408 -2.99 14.23 14.08
C MET A 408 -3.82 15.51 13.94
N LYS A 409 -5.03 15.52 14.51
CA LYS A 409 -5.96 16.66 14.42
C LYS A 409 -5.36 17.93 15.03
N ASP A 410 -4.58 17.79 16.09
CA ASP A 410 -3.91 18.90 16.80
C ASP A 410 -2.84 19.58 15.95
N TYR A 411 -2.41 18.97 14.84
CA TYR A 411 -1.39 19.47 13.93
C TYR A 411 -1.95 19.91 12.58
N SER A 412 -3.29 19.97 12.44
CA SER A 412 -3.96 20.41 11.21
C SER A 412 -3.61 21.85 10.80
N TYR A 413 -3.14 22.69 11.73
CA TYR A 413 -2.69 24.04 11.40
C TYR A 413 -1.46 24.05 10.47
N LEU A 414 -0.68 22.96 10.43
CA LEU A 414 0.48 22.82 9.55
C LEU A 414 0.10 22.63 8.07
N ILE A 415 -1.18 22.45 7.75
CA ILE A 415 -1.67 22.33 6.35
C ILE A 415 -1.22 23.53 5.51
N HIS A 416 -1.09 24.72 6.10
CA HIS A 416 -0.66 25.94 5.42
C HIS A 416 0.84 25.97 5.09
N GLU A 417 1.65 25.08 5.67
CA GLU A 417 3.09 24.96 5.43
C GLU A 417 3.44 23.88 4.39
N ILE A 418 2.43 23.25 3.78
CA ILE A 418 2.60 22.11 2.89
C ILE A 418 2.34 22.57 1.46
N GLU A 419 3.39 22.56 0.66
CA GLU A 419 3.29 22.80 -0.77
C GLU A 419 3.48 21.53 -1.59
N PRO A 420 2.83 21.42 -2.77
CA PRO A 420 3.22 20.43 -3.76
C PRO A 420 4.67 20.65 -4.21
N THR A 421 5.41 19.55 -4.30
CA THR A 421 6.77 19.52 -4.83
C THR A 421 6.82 20.04 -6.27
N THR A 422 7.98 20.50 -6.72
CA THR A 422 8.20 20.93 -8.11
C THR A 422 7.77 19.85 -9.12
N GLY A 423 8.10 18.58 -8.85
CA GLY A 423 7.70 17.46 -9.71
C GLY A 423 6.18 17.28 -9.80
N GLN A 424 5.45 17.39 -8.69
CA GLN A 424 3.98 17.34 -8.70
C GLN A 424 3.39 18.54 -9.47
N LYS A 425 3.92 19.75 -9.25
CA LYS A 425 3.54 20.96 -9.99
C LYS A 425 3.72 20.77 -11.51
N THR A 426 4.82 20.16 -11.94
CA THR A 426 5.08 19.82 -13.35
C THR A 426 4.06 18.80 -13.89
N TRP A 427 3.76 17.73 -13.17
CA TRP A 427 2.78 16.73 -13.61
C TRP A 427 1.37 17.32 -13.74
N ILE A 428 0.97 18.22 -12.85
CA ILE A 428 -0.30 18.95 -12.98
C ILE A 428 -0.34 19.71 -14.32
N ILE A 429 0.73 20.41 -14.68
CA ILE A 429 0.83 21.14 -15.96
C ILE A 429 0.79 20.16 -17.15
N VAL A 430 1.45 19.00 -17.04
CA VAL A 430 1.39 17.95 -18.08
C VAL A 430 -0.04 17.47 -18.29
N PHE A 431 -0.79 17.17 -17.22
CA PHE A 431 -2.19 16.75 -17.34
C PHE A 431 -3.08 17.86 -17.88
N ILE A 432 -2.90 19.12 -17.44
CA ILE A 432 -3.59 20.27 -18.03
C ILE A 432 -3.34 20.31 -19.55
N THR A 433 -2.10 20.09 -19.97
CA THR A 433 -1.71 20.09 -21.38
C THR A 433 -2.36 18.93 -22.14
N ILE A 434 -2.36 17.72 -21.59
CA ILE A 434 -2.99 16.54 -22.21
C ILE A 434 -4.51 16.75 -22.37
N PHE A 435 -5.20 17.19 -21.33
CA PHE A 435 -6.64 17.48 -21.42
C PHE A 435 -6.92 18.65 -22.37
N GLY A 436 -6.04 19.64 -22.41
CA GLY A 436 -6.08 20.70 -23.42
C GLY A 436 -5.94 20.16 -24.85
N CYS A 437 -4.99 19.24 -25.10
CA CYS A 437 -4.83 18.58 -26.39
C CYS A 437 -6.05 17.76 -26.77
N VAL A 438 -6.66 17.02 -25.82
CA VAL A 438 -7.89 16.27 -26.05
C VAL A 438 -9.03 17.23 -26.40
N ALA A 439 -9.19 18.33 -25.67
CA ALA A 439 -10.20 19.34 -25.94
C ALA A 439 -10.00 19.96 -27.33
N TRP A 440 -8.77 20.34 -27.70
CA TRP A 440 -8.47 20.82 -29.06
C TRP A 440 -8.72 19.74 -30.11
N GLY A 441 -8.38 18.49 -29.83
CA GLY A 441 -8.68 17.34 -30.67
C GLY A 441 -10.18 17.16 -30.89
N ILE A 442 -11.00 17.33 -29.85
CA ILE A 442 -12.47 17.34 -29.94
C ILE A 442 -12.94 18.54 -30.75
N CYS A 443 -12.38 19.74 -30.56
CA CYS A 443 -12.72 20.90 -31.37
C CYS A 443 -12.40 20.68 -32.86
N ILE A 444 -11.30 20.01 -33.19
CA ILE A 444 -10.95 19.65 -34.57
C ILE A 444 -11.86 18.53 -35.09
N ALA A 445 -12.14 17.53 -34.25
CA ALA A 445 -12.86 16.32 -34.62
C ALA A 445 -14.39 16.47 -34.61
N TYR A 446 -14.96 17.42 -33.88
CA TYR A 446 -16.40 17.64 -33.73
C TYR A 446 -16.82 19.11 -33.80
N GLY A 447 -15.87 20.05 -33.85
CA GLY A 447 -16.17 21.46 -34.07
C GLY A 447 -16.95 21.65 -35.38
N PRO A 448 -17.84 22.64 -35.41
CA PRO A 448 -18.68 22.88 -36.57
C PRO A 448 -17.80 23.37 -37.73
N PRO A 449 -18.18 23.09 -38.98
CA PRO A 449 -17.81 23.99 -40.09
C PRO A 449 -18.96 24.97 -40.39
N THR A 450 -19.67 25.47 -39.38
CA THR A 450 -21.14 25.81 -39.36
C THR A 450 -22.06 24.57 -39.21
N TYR A 451 -21.63 23.50 -38.52
CA TYR A 451 -22.35 22.21 -38.30
C TYR A 451 -22.39 21.27 -39.52
N ARG A 452 -21.23 20.98 -40.12
CA ARG A 452 -20.83 19.75 -40.87
C ARG A 452 -21.79 19.15 -41.94
N ARG A 453 -22.82 19.87 -42.41
CA ARG A 453 -23.97 19.40 -43.23
C ARG A 453 -25.01 18.59 -42.43
N LEU A 454 -25.78 19.25 -41.56
CA LEU A 454 -27.13 18.82 -41.14
C LEU A 454 -27.99 20.09 -41.20
N LEU A 455 -28.75 20.37 -42.25
CA LEU A 455 -29.78 19.53 -42.85
C LEU A 455 -29.71 19.51 -44.39
N GLY A 456 -29.30 18.39 -44.98
CA GLY A 456 -29.78 17.95 -46.30
C GLY A 456 -29.04 18.44 -47.57
N LYS A 457 -28.75 17.44 -48.42
CA LYS A 457 -28.68 17.44 -49.90
C LYS A 457 -27.96 18.60 -50.61
N ASN A 458 -26.93 18.23 -51.37
CA ASN A 458 -27.06 18.11 -52.82
C ASN A 458 -26.34 16.85 -53.29
#